data_AF-A0A8T4VE68-F1
#
_entry.id   AF-A0A8T4VE68-F1
#
_cell.length_a   1.000
_cell.length_b   1.000
_cell.length_c   1.000
_cell.angle_alpha   90.00
_cell.angle_beta   90.00
_cell.angle_gamma   90.00
#
_symmetry.space_group_name_H-M   'P 1'
#
loop_
_entity.id
_entity.type
_entity.pdbx_description
1 polymer ?
#
loop_
_entity_poly.entity_id
_entity_poly.type
_entity_poly.pdbx_seq_one_letter_code
_entity_poly.pdbx_strand_id
1 'polypeptide(L)'
;MLSDNDKKLIKDIKSSLESIEANLDNLSFVYKTAGNLFRLSDRLEDKNLRSSLKGECAKIMQTQYKEEIQQAVKSIFSFINTTEKLQPQTKRYFEGPTPIKTEEYNKDCEKYYNLKDEIKNVEDKIMNSPVYQKKLHEPLKENKTWPNHLHARLTDNLRIVYFYNKKTREITFKRVVTHNELDKS
;
A
#
# COMPACT_ATOMS: atom_id res chain seq x y z
N MET A 1 4.56 -0.36 1.91
CA MET A 1 4.05 0.84 1.23
C MET A 1 5.23 1.79 1.13
N LEU A 2 5.61 2.24 -0.08
CA LEU A 2 6.67 3.24 -0.25
C LEU A 2 6.24 4.52 0.48
N SER A 3 7.15 5.10 1.27
CA SER A 3 6.90 6.38 1.91
C SER A 3 6.76 7.48 0.85
N ASP A 4 6.09 8.58 1.19
CA ASP A 4 5.95 9.70 0.25
C ASP A 4 7.31 10.33 -0.09
N ASN A 5 8.26 10.23 0.83
CA ASN A 5 9.66 10.58 0.57
C ASN A 5 10.28 9.67 -0.49
N ASP A 6 10.16 8.34 -0.34
CA ASP A 6 10.67 7.40 -1.34
C ASP A 6 10.03 7.59 -2.72
N LYS A 7 8.72 7.89 -2.79
CA LYS A 7 8.05 8.19 -4.08
C LYS A 7 8.65 9.42 -4.77
N LYS A 8 8.95 10.48 -4.02
CA LYS A 8 9.59 11.68 -4.56
C LYS A 8 11.00 11.36 -5.07
N LEU A 9 11.78 10.66 -4.27
CA LEU A 9 13.14 10.24 -4.63
C LEU A 9 13.14 9.34 -5.87
N ILE A 10 12.19 8.40 -5.97
CA ILE A 10 12.04 7.53 -7.15
C ILE A 10 11.79 8.34 -8.42
N LYS A 11 11.00 9.42 -8.36
CA LYS A 11 10.77 10.31 -9.51
C LYS A 11 12.08 10.98 -9.97
N ASP A 12 12.87 11.48 -9.02
CA ASP A 12 14.17 12.11 -9.31
C ASP A 12 15.18 11.09 -9.87
N ILE A 13 15.15 9.86 -9.36
CA ILE A 13 15.97 8.74 -9.86
C ILE A 13 15.59 8.42 -11.31
N LYS A 14 14.30 8.24 -11.63
CA LYS A 14 13.84 7.95 -13.00
C LYS A 14 14.31 9.00 -14.00
N SER A 15 14.13 10.28 -13.68
CA SER A 15 14.57 11.38 -14.56
C SER A 15 16.09 11.39 -14.80
N SER A 16 16.88 11.04 -13.77
CA SER A 16 18.33 10.95 -13.90
C SER A 16 18.76 9.75 -14.76
N LEU A 17 18.04 8.63 -14.69
CA LEU A 17 18.28 7.45 -15.54
C LEU A 17 17.96 7.73 -17.01
N GLU A 18 16.84 8.40 -17.29
CA GLU A 18 16.49 8.87 -18.64
C GLU A 18 17.57 9.80 -19.19
N SER A 19 18.12 10.67 -18.35
CA SER A 19 19.24 11.55 -18.72
C SER A 19 20.51 10.77 -19.06
N ILE A 20 20.81 9.68 -18.35
CA ILE A 20 21.94 8.79 -18.66
C ILE A 20 21.73 8.11 -20.02
N GLU A 21 20.55 7.54 -20.27
CA GLU A 21 20.24 6.89 -21.56
C GLU A 21 20.34 7.85 -22.75
N ALA A 22 19.92 9.11 -22.57
CA ALA A 22 20.01 10.13 -23.60
C ALA A 22 21.45 10.63 -23.87
N ASN A 23 22.39 10.37 -22.96
CA ASN A 23 23.75 10.93 -23.02
C ASN A 23 24.85 9.86 -22.90
N LEU A 24 24.58 8.64 -23.38
CA LEU A 24 25.52 7.50 -23.32
C LEU A 24 26.87 7.76 -24.01
N ASP A 25 26.91 8.70 -24.95
CA ASP A 25 28.14 9.11 -25.64
C ASP A 25 29.05 9.99 -24.78
N ASN A 26 28.52 10.55 -23.68
CA ASN A 26 29.27 11.43 -22.77
C ASN A 26 29.53 10.72 -21.43
N LEU A 27 30.55 9.86 -21.39
CA LEU A 27 30.89 9.08 -20.19
C LEU A 27 31.14 9.95 -18.94
N SER A 28 31.74 11.13 -19.10
CA SER A 28 31.94 12.06 -17.98
C SER A 28 30.62 12.51 -17.36
N PHE A 29 29.63 12.84 -18.20
CA PHE A 29 28.28 13.15 -17.76
C PHE A 29 27.61 11.94 -17.11
N VAL A 30 27.72 10.76 -17.73
CA VAL A 30 27.13 9.51 -17.22
C VAL A 30 27.67 9.18 -15.84
N TYR A 31 28.99 9.18 -15.65
CA TYR A 31 29.62 8.86 -14.35
C TYR A 31 29.26 9.88 -13.28
N LYS A 32 29.21 11.17 -13.62
CA LYS A 32 28.78 12.22 -12.68
C LYS A 32 27.33 11.99 -12.24
N THR A 33 26.44 11.68 -13.17
CA THR A 33 25.02 11.44 -12.89
C THR A 33 24.82 10.15 -12.08
N ALA A 34 25.54 9.08 -12.42
CA ALA A 34 25.55 7.82 -11.67
C ALA A 34 26.08 8.00 -10.24
N GLY A 35 27.13 8.81 -10.05
CA GLY A 35 27.64 9.15 -8.73
C GLY A 35 26.64 9.93 -7.87
N ASN A 36 25.87 10.84 -8.50
CA ASN A 36 24.79 11.54 -7.82
C ASN A 36 23.64 10.59 -7.44
N LEU A 37 23.24 9.70 -8.34
CA LEU A 37 22.26 8.64 -8.08
C LEU A 37 22.69 7.73 -6.93
N PHE A 38 23.96 7.34 -6.91
CA PHE A 38 24.53 6.53 -5.83
C PHE A 38 24.36 7.21 -4.47
N ARG A 39 24.63 8.52 -4.36
CA ARG A 39 24.43 9.29 -3.12
C ARG A 39 22.96 9.51 -2.80
N LEU A 40 22.11 9.71 -3.81
CA LEU A 40 20.68 9.88 -3.64
C LEU A 40 20.05 8.62 -3.04
N SER A 41 20.54 7.44 -3.44
CA SER A 41 20.08 6.14 -2.94
C SER A 41 20.20 5.99 -1.42
N ASP A 42 21.18 6.65 -0.78
CA ASP A 42 21.36 6.60 0.67
C ASP A 42 20.19 7.19 1.45
N ARG A 43 19.36 8.00 0.78
CA ARG A 43 18.17 8.63 1.34
C ARG A 43 16.91 7.78 1.22
N LEU A 44 16.98 6.65 0.49
CA LEU A 44 15.86 5.72 0.36
C LEU A 44 15.68 4.93 1.67
N GLU A 45 14.44 4.82 2.12
CA GLU A 45 14.08 4.03 3.30
C GLU A 45 14.04 2.52 2.97
N ASP A 46 13.64 2.16 1.74
CA ASP A 46 13.68 0.78 1.25
C ASP A 46 15.14 0.28 1.08
N LYS A 47 15.56 -0.58 2.01
CA LYS A 47 16.91 -1.14 2.05
C LYS A 47 17.25 -2.01 0.82
N ASN A 48 16.27 -2.71 0.26
CA ASN A 48 16.49 -3.57 -0.89
C ASN A 48 16.67 -2.73 -2.15
N LEU A 49 15.77 -1.77 -2.38
CA LEU A 49 15.87 -0.83 -3.49
C LEU A 49 17.18 -0.04 -3.41
N ARG A 50 17.55 0.45 -2.22
CA ARG A 50 18.83 1.13 -1.98
C ARG A 50 20.02 0.26 -2.39
N SER A 51 20.08 -0.99 -1.93
CA SER A 51 21.20 -1.89 -2.23
C SER A 51 21.31 -2.18 -3.73
N SER A 52 20.17 -2.46 -4.38
CA SER A 52 20.14 -2.72 -5.82
C SER A 52 20.55 -1.49 -6.64
N LEU A 53 20.07 -0.29 -6.26
CA LEU A 53 20.44 0.95 -6.94
C LEU A 53 21.94 1.21 -6.85
N LYS A 54 22.53 1.02 -5.65
CA LYS A 54 23.97 1.20 -5.44
C LYS A 54 24.79 0.24 -6.27
N GLY A 55 24.39 -1.03 -6.32
CA GLY A 55 25.09 -2.05 -7.10
C GLY A 55 25.15 -1.70 -8.59
N GLU A 56 24.01 -1.33 -9.18
CA GLU A 56 23.96 -0.97 -10.60
C GLU A 56 24.65 0.37 -10.89
N CYS A 57 24.54 1.37 -10.02
CA CYS A 57 25.28 2.63 -10.18
C CYS A 57 26.80 2.41 -10.14
N ALA A 58 27.28 1.51 -9.27
CA ALA A 58 28.69 1.15 -9.21
C ALA A 58 29.16 0.51 -10.52
N LYS A 59 28.37 -0.38 -11.12
CA LYS A 59 28.67 -0.96 -12.44
C LYS A 59 28.77 0.11 -13.52
N ILE A 60 27.81 1.05 -13.56
CA ILE A 60 27.84 2.18 -14.51
C ILE A 60 29.14 2.97 -14.37
N MET A 61 29.59 3.25 -13.15
CA MET A 61 30.84 4.01 -12.91
C MET A 61 32.12 3.23 -13.20
N GLN A 62 32.05 1.90 -13.37
CA GLN A 62 33.21 1.03 -13.59
C GLN A 62 33.36 0.58 -15.05
N THR A 63 32.32 0.69 -15.86
CA THR A 63 32.32 0.25 -17.25
C THR A 63 32.45 1.41 -18.22
N GLN A 64 33.10 1.15 -19.35
CA GLN A 64 33.20 2.06 -20.50
C GLN A 64 32.27 1.62 -21.65
N TYR A 65 31.64 0.45 -21.54
CA TYR A 65 30.81 -0.14 -22.59
C TYR A 65 29.37 0.37 -22.47
N LYS A 66 28.84 0.95 -23.55
CA LYS A 66 27.51 1.57 -23.56
C LYS A 66 26.40 0.55 -23.32
N GLU A 67 26.57 -0.66 -23.83
CA GLU A 67 25.62 -1.76 -23.69
C GLU A 67 25.48 -2.18 -22.22
N GLU A 68 26.59 -2.19 -21.48
CA GLU A 68 26.58 -2.50 -20.05
C GLU A 68 25.91 -1.39 -19.23
N ILE A 69 26.16 -0.12 -19.60
CA ILE A 69 25.49 1.04 -18.97
C ILE A 69 23.98 0.95 -19.20
N GLN A 70 23.55 0.70 -20.44
CA GLN A 70 22.14 0.53 -20.78
C GLN A 70 21.51 -0.63 -20.00
N GLN A 71 22.22 -1.76 -19.89
CA GLN A 71 21.71 -2.92 -19.16
C GLN A 71 21.56 -2.62 -17.66
N ALA A 72 22.49 -1.88 -17.07
CA ALA A 72 22.40 -1.44 -15.68
C ALA A 72 21.21 -0.48 -15.48
N VAL A 73 21.03 0.50 -16.38
CA VAL A 73 19.87 1.42 -16.33
C VAL A 73 18.55 0.66 -16.43
N LYS A 74 18.41 -0.27 -17.39
CA LYS A 74 17.22 -1.14 -17.51
C LYS A 74 16.97 -1.96 -16.26
N SER A 75 18.03 -2.49 -15.64
CA SER A 75 17.92 -3.24 -14.37
C SER A 75 17.40 -2.35 -13.25
N ILE A 76 17.88 -1.12 -13.14
CA ILE A 76 17.37 -0.14 -12.17
C ILE A 76 15.89 0.15 -12.39
N PHE A 77 15.47 0.43 -13.64
CA PHE A 77 14.05 0.61 -13.95
C PHE A 77 13.21 -0.61 -13.58
N SER A 78 13.71 -1.82 -13.84
CA SER A 78 13.03 -3.05 -13.45
C SER A 78 12.87 -3.16 -11.93
N PHE A 79 13.90 -2.83 -11.15
CA PHE A 79 13.81 -2.83 -9.69
C PHE A 79 12.77 -1.83 -9.20
N ILE A 80 12.80 -0.60 -9.72
CA ILE A 80 11.82 0.43 -9.35
C ILE A 80 10.40 -0.02 -9.70
N ASN A 81 10.18 -0.50 -10.93
CA ASN A 81 8.87 -0.99 -11.37
C ASN A 81 8.41 -2.19 -10.55
N THR A 82 9.33 -3.08 -10.18
CA THR A 82 9.03 -4.24 -9.33
C THR A 82 8.66 -3.77 -7.93
N THR A 83 9.37 -2.80 -7.34
CA THR A 83 9.03 -2.22 -6.03
C THR A 83 7.72 -1.44 -6.06
N GLU A 84 7.43 -0.72 -7.14
CA GLU A 84 6.14 -0.03 -7.36
C GLU A 84 5.00 -1.03 -7.57
N LYS A 85 5.24 -2.16 -8.25
CA LYS A 85 4.27 -3.27 -8.43
C LYS A 85 4.15 -4.19 -7.21
N LEU A 86 5.19 -4.23 -6.37
CA LEU A 86 5.23 -4.85 -5.04
C LEU A 86 4.71 -3.90 -3.95
N GLN A 87 4.14 -2.73 -4.33
CA GLN A 87 2.96 -2.29 -3.59
C GLN A 87 2.09 -3.52 -3.42
N PRO A 88 1.60 -3.80 -2.20
CA PRO A 88 0.86 -5.02 -2.01
C PRO A 88 -0.26 -4.99 -3.05
N GLN A 89 -0.17 -5.85 -4.06
CA GLN A 89 -1.25 -6.78 -4.26
C GLN A 89 -1.45 -7.32 -2.85
N THR A 90 -2.35 -6.68 -2.11
CA THR A 90 -2.95 -7.24 -0.92
C THR A 90 -3.32 -8.62 -1.42
N LYS A 91 -2.51 -9.62 -1.04
CA LYS A 91 -2.94 -11.00 -1.12
C LYS A 91 -4.23 -10.94 -0.34
N ARG A 92 -5.35 -10.90 -1.04
CA ARG A 92 -6.65 -11.07 -0.42
C ARG A 92 -6.53 -12.47 0.12
N TYR A 93 -6.24 -12.58 1.41
CA TYR A 93 -6.31 -13.86 2.11
C TYR A 93 -7.76 -14.42 2.09
N PHE A 94 -8.68 -13.60 1.58
CA PHE A 94 -10.07 -13.91 1.34
C PHE A 94 -10.38 -14.04 -0.16
N GLU A 95 -10.39 -15.28 -0.64
CA GLU A 95 -11.13 -15.68 -1.84
C GLU A 95 -12.57 -16.01 -1.42
N GLY A 96 -13.32 -15.01 -0.99
CA GLY A 96 -14.75 -15.13 -0.69
C GLY A 96 -15.61 -14.30 -1.65
N PRO A 97 -16.93 -14.50 -1.65
CA PRO A 97 -17.85 -13.68 -2.41
C PRO A 97 -17.68 -12.18 -2.10
N THR A 98 -18.06 -11.35 -3.07
CA THR A 98 -18.15 -9.89 -2.91
C THR A 98 -18.93 -9.57 -1.63
N PRO A 99 -18.43 -8.68 -0.76
CA PRO A 99 -19.11 -8.38 0.49
C PRO A 99 -20.46 -7.71 0.22
N ILE A 100 -21.44 -8.07 1.03
CA ILE A 100 -22.79 -7.49 0.96
C ILE A 100 -22.78 -6.20 1.78
N LYS A 101 -23.21 -5.10 1.15
CA LYS A 101 -23.47 -3.83 1.84
C LYS A 101 -24.98 -3.64 1.97
N THR A 102 -25.46 -3.55 3.20
CA THR A 102 -26.89 -3.27 3.45
C THR A 102 -27.27 -1.85 3.05
N GLU A 103 -28.57 -1.61 2.86
CA GLU A 103 -29.08 -0.29 2.50
C GLU A 103 -28.72 0.75 3.56
N GLU A 104 -28.85 0.41 4.84
CA GLU A 104 -28.49 1.28 5.95
C GLU A 104 -26.99 1.58 5.99
N TYR A 105 -26.15 0.59 5.69
CA TYR A 105 -24.71 0.81 5.58
C TYR A 105 -24.36 1.77 4.44
N ASN A 106 -25.04 1.67 3.30
CA ASN A 106 -24.83 2.60 2.18
C ASN A 106 -25.26 4.02 2.56
N LYS A 107 -26.40 4.18 3.25
CA LYS A 107 -26.84 5.48 3.80
C LYS A 107 -25.84 6.05 4.80
N ASP A 108 -25.27 5.20 5.65
CA ASP A 108 -24.22 5.62 6.59
C ASP A 108 -22.92 6.03 5.85
N CYS A 109 -22.55 5.32 4.78
CA CYS A 109 -21.40 5.70 3.93
C CYS A 109 -21.60 7.07 3.28
N GLU A 110 -22.82 7.37 2.82
CA GLU A 110 -23.17 8.69 2.28
C GLU A 110 -23.12 9.77 3.37
N LYS A 111 -23.67 9.48 4.56
CA LYS A 111 -23.61 10.37 5.72
C LYS A 111 -22.17 10.73 6.11
N TYR A 112 -21.25 9.77 6.05
CA TYR A 112 -19.83 9.95 6.38
C TYR A 112 -18.94 9.99 5.13
N TYR A 113 -19.42 10.53 4.01
CA TYR A 113 -18.70 10.54 2.73
C TYR A 113 -17.31 11.20 2.80
N ASN A 114 -17.13 12.17 3.71
CA ASN A 114 -15.84 12.80 3.97
C ASN A 114 -14.77 11.82 4.49
N LEU A 115 -15.18 10.65 5.00
CA LEU A 115 -14.32 9.57 5.49
C LEU A 115 -14.27 8.38 4.52
N LYS A 116 -14.63 8.55 3.24
CA LYS A 116 -14.74 7.44 2.27
C LYS A 116 -13.44 6.63 2.15
N ASP A 117 -12.29 7.26 2.25
CA ASP A 117 -10.99 6.60 2.09
C ASP A 117 -10.65 5.81 3.36
N GLU A 118 -10.97 6.32 4.54
CA GLU A 118 -10.87 5.62 5.82
C GLU A 118 -11.83 4.43 5.88
N ILE A 119 -13.08 4.61 5.44
CA ILE A 119 -14.09 3.55 5.37
C ILE A 119 -13.57 2.43 4.47
N LYS A 120 -13.12 2.77 3.26
CA LYS A 120 -12.56 1.80 2.33
C LYS A 120 -11.33 1.09 2.90
N ASN A 121 -10.42 1.82 3.55
CA ASN A 121 -9.25 1.24 4.20
C ASN A 121 -9.63 0.24 5.30
N VAL A 122 -10.67 0.51 6.08
CA VAL A 122 -11.14 -0.42 7.12
C VAL A 122 -11.90 -1.60 6.52
N GLU A 123 -12.73 -1.39 5.48
CA GLU A 123 -13.35 -2.47 4.70
C GLU A 123 -12.27 -3.42 4.17
N ASP A 124 -11.25 -2.89 3.51
CA ASP A 124 -10.15 -3.67 2.97
C ASP A 124 -9.42 -4.44 4.07
N LYS A 125 -9.20 -3.85 5.26
CA LYS A 125 -8.63 -4.57 6.41
C LYS A 125 -9.52 -5.72 6.88
N ILE A 126 -10.83 -5.49 6.98
CA ILE A 126 -11.81 -6.52 7.37
C ILE A 126 -11.80 -7.67 6.37
N MET A 127 -11.83 -7.34 5.08
CA MET A 127 -11.80 -8.31 3.98
C MET A 127 -10.48 -9.08 3.91
N ASN A 128 -9.34 -8.44 4.21
CA ASN A 128 -8.02 -9.05 4.05
C ASN A 128 -7.55 -9.87 5.27
N SER A 129 -8.25 -9.83 6.41
CA SER A 129 -7.80 -10.50 7.63
C SER A 129 -8.95 -11.08 8.45
N PRO A 130 -9.76 -12.03 7.95
CA PRO A 130 -10.90 -12.57 8.72
C PRO A 130 -10.48 -13.31 10.01
N VAL A 131 -9.18 -13.63 10.18
CA VAL A 131 -8.63 -14.35 11.33
C VAL A 131 -8.05 -13.36 12.34
N TYR A 132 -8.92 -12.87 13.22
CA TYR A 132 -8.65 -12.38 14.57
C TYR A 132 -7.38 -11.52 14.77
N GLN A 133 -7.37 -10.30 14.23
CA GLN A 133 -6.68 -9.20 14.91
C GLN A 133 -7.56 -8.71 16.07
N LYS A 134 -7.09 -8.89 17.32
CA LYS A 134 -7.83 -8.59 18.56
C LYS A 134 -8.45 -7.19 18.65
N LYS A 135 -7.94 -6.22 17.87
CA LYS A 135 -8.42 -4.82 17.80
C LYS A 135 -9.25 -4.48 16.55
N LEU A 136 -9.33 -5.39 15.57
CA LEU A 136 -10.01 -5.18 14.29
C LEU A 136 -11.37 -5.89 14.23
N HIS A 137 -11.49 -7.03 14.92
CA HIS A 137 -12.68 -7.86 14.93
C HIS A 137 -13.20 -8.03 16.36
N GLU A 138 -13.50 -6.92 17.00
CA GLU A 138 -13.96 -6.94 18.38
C GLU A 138 -15.42 -7.45 18.42
N PRO A 139 -15.71 -8.51 19.20
CA PRO A 139 -17.08 -8.94 19.40
C PRO A 139 -17.84 -7.87 20.18
N LEU A 140 -19.07 -7.60 19.75
CA LEU A 140 -19.98 -6.78 20.54
C LEU A 140 -20.29 -7.50 21.85
N LYS A 141 -19.99 -6.87 22.98
CA LYS A 141 -20.34 -7.38 24.31
C LYS A 141 -21.81 -7.06 24.57
N GLU A 142 -22.60 -8.06 24.91
CA GLU A 142 -23.96 -7.91 25.49
C GLU A 142 -24.94 -7.04 24.68
N ASN A 143 -24.79 -6.97 23.35
CA ASN A 143 -25.67 -6.17 22.48
C ASN A 143 -26.90 -6.99 22.04
N LYS A 144 -28.11 -6.44 22.21
CA LYS A 144 -29.38 -7.10 21.83
C LYS A 144 -29.69 -6.93 20.35
N THR A 145 -29.26 -5.82 19.77
CA THR A 145 -29.60 -5.39 18.41
C THR A 145 -28.78 -6.13 17.35
N TRP A 146 -27.51 -6.42 17.63
CA TRP A 146 -26.58 -7.05 16.70
C TRP A 146 -25.88 -8.28 17.29
N PRO A 147 -26.65 -9.34 17.62
CA PRO A 147 -26.07 -10.57 18.13
C PRO A 147 -25.10 -11.17 17.11
N ASN A 148 -23.96 -11.67 17.58
CA ASN A 148 -22.91 -12.30 16.77
C ASN A 148 -22.24 -11.40 15.71
N HIS A 149 -22.48 -10.09 15.76
CA HIS A 149 -21.75 -9.15 14.91
C HIS A 149 -20.42 -8.75 15.55
N LEU A 150 -19.54 -8.32 14.68
CA LEU A 150 -18.23 -7.80 15.04
C LEU A 150 -18.21 -6.31 14.71
N HIS A 151 -17.31 -5.59 15.35
CA HIS A 151 -17.06 -4.21 14.97
C HIS A 151 -15.57 -3.92 14.79
N ALA A 152 -15.30 -3.01 13.87
CA ALA A 152 -13.98 -2.49 13.57
C ALA A 152 -13.94 -0.99 13.84
N ARG A 153 -12.83 -0.50 14.40
CA ARG A 153 -12.62 0.93 14.64
C ARG A 153 -12.38 1.67 13.33
N LEU A 154 -13.25 2.65 13.03
CA LEU A 154 -13.10 3.56 11.90
C LEU A 154 -12.34 4.82 12.31
N THR A 155 -12.82 5.50 13.34
CA THR A 155 -12.17 6.65 13.99
C THR A 155 -12.19 6.47 15.50
N ASP A 156 -11.84 7.49 16.28
CA ASP A 156 -12.00 7.44 17.74
C ASP A 156 -13.45 7.18 18.15
N ASN A 157 -14.38 7.86 17.47
CA ASN A 157 -15.81 7.78 17.78
C ASN A 157 -16.60 6.84 16.88
N LEU A 158 -16.15 6.48 15.68
CA LEU A 158 -16.93 5.67 14.74
C LEU A 158 -16.45 4.22 14.64
N ARG A 159 -17.40 3.31 14.40
CA ARG A 159 -17.21 1.86 14.25
C ARG A 159 -17.98 1.36 13.03
N ILE A 160 -17.38 0.45 12.26
CA ILE A 160 -18.07 -0.33 11.23
C ILE A 160 -18.56 -1.62 11.88
N VAL A 161 -19.87 -1.87 11.84
CA VAL A 161 -20.50 -3.11 12.30
C VAL A 161 -20.70 -4.03 11.13
N TYR A 162 -20.25 -5.28 11.26
CA TYR A 162 -20.35 -6.27 10.20
C TYR A 162 -20.52 -7.69 10.76
N PHE A 163 -21.01 -8.58 9.91
CA PHE A 163 -21.15 -10.00 10.20
C PHE A 163 -20.21 -10.79 9.29
N TYR A 164 -19.57 -11.82 9.84
CA TYR A 164 -18.78 -12.77 9.07
C TYR A 164 -19.35 -14.17 9.20
N ASN A 165 -19.92 -14.68 8.11
CA ASN A 165 -20.40 -16.05 8.04
C ASN A 165 -19.22 -16.99 7.75
N LYS A 166 -18.73 -17.68 8.79
CA LYS A 166 -17.62 -18.63 8.68
C LYS A 166 -17.89 -19.79 7.71
N LYS A 167 -19.16 -20.21 7.53
CA LYS A 167 -19.52 -21.34 6.66
C LYS A 167 -19.46 -20.97 5.19
N THR A 168 -20.08 -19.85 4.81
CA THR A 168 -20.12 -19.38 3.42
C THR A 168 -18.94 -18.50 3.06
N ARG A 169 -18.11 -18.14 4.06
CA ARG A 169 -17.06 -17.11 3.94
C ARG A 169 -17.63 -15.83 3.35
N GLU A 170 -18.78 -15.38 3.82
CA GLU A 170 -19.41 -14.13 3.36
C GLU A 170 -19.30 -13.05 4.44
N ILE A 171 -19.03 -11.82 4.01
CA ILE A 171 -19.00 -10.64 4.88
C ILE A 171 -20.19 -9.75 4.54
N THR A 172 -20.93 -9.33 5.57
CA THR A 172 -22.04 -8.39 5.43
C THR A 172 -21.76 -7.15 6.27
N PHE A 173 -21.61 -5.99 5.62
CA PHE A 173 -21.50 -4.69 6.28
C PHE A 173 -22.91 -4.17 6.65
N LYS A 174 -23.13 -3.91 7.94
CA LYS A 174 -24.46 -3.58 8.48
C LYS A 174 -24.66 -2.08 8.70
N ARG A 175 -23.75 -1.42 9.42
CA ARG A 175 -23.89 0.00 9.80
C ARG A 175 -22.52 0.65 10.05
N VAL A 176 -22.49 1.98 9.99
CA VAL A 176 -21.44 2.79 10.61
C VAL A 176 -22.07 3.54 11.78
N VAL A 177 -21.63 3.22 13.00
CA VAL A 177 -22.22 3.75 14.23
C VAL A 177 -21.16 4.44 15.08
N THR A 178 -21.61 5.35 15.95
CA THR A 178 -20.76 5.90 16.99
C THR A 178 -20.52 4.89 18.11
N HIS A 179 -19.46 5.06 18.89
CA HIS A 179 -19.17 4.23 20.06
C HIS A 179 -20.33 4.26 21.07
N ASN A 180 -20.94 5.44 21.25
CA ASN A 180 -22.10 5.60 22.13
C ASN A 180 -23.34 4.86 21.63
N GLU A 181 -23.58 4.81 20.31
CA GLU A 181 -24.68 4.03 19.73
C GLU A 181 -24.42 2.52 19.86
N LEU A 182 -23.15 2.10 19.73
CA LEU A 182 -22.70 0.72 19.91
C LEU A 182 -22.94 0.21 21.34
N ASP A 183 -22.66 1.05 22.35
CA ASP A 183 -22.77 0.69 23.77
C ASP A 183 -24.22 0.73 24.29
N LYS A 184 -25.13 1.42 23.60
CA LYS A 184 -26.55 1.58 23.98
C LYS A 184 -27.50 0.55 23.34
N SER A 185 -27.00 -0.29 22.44
CA SER A 185 -27.79 -1.22 21.61
C SER A 185 -27.66 -2.68 22.05
#